data_AF-A0A972LMT7-F1
#
_entry.id   AF-A0A972LMT7-F1
#
_cell.length_a   1.000
_cell.length_b   1.000
_cell.length_c   1.000
_cell.angle_alpha   90.00
_cell.angle_beta   90.00
_cell.angle_gamma   90.00
#
_symmetry.space_group_name_H-M   'P 1'
#
loop_
_entity.id
_entity.type
_entity.pdbx_description
1 polymer ?
#
loop_
_entity_poly.entity_id
_entity_poly.type
_entity_poly.pdbx_seq_one_letter_code
_entity_poly.pdbx_strand_id
1 'polypeptide(L)'
;MLIFWVPLVAAAGEDAKSPPKKDQPYSISEGTTSFPGVAVAREALRQAQDHEKNNAFQSARIYYQQAIQLAGSRDQKTRVAARRGLDYKLPLREARWRLGKGDIGGAFSLLEQAVQVNQGHPRRLEEITALIDRVKSLHFQRQSDKAGELLLPRVKQRLADYRKRTGHYPLTVKALNAALPADQEPLKFHDIIGYKATPQAYRMLIRSKADPERILSLNVTGLIQ
;
A
#
# COMPACT_ATOMS: atom_id res chain seq x y z
N MET A 1 1.03 67.50 4.39
CA MET A 1 0.95 68.95 4.11
C MET A 1 1.22 69.13 2.63
N LEU A 2 0.22 69.66 1.91
CA LEU A 2 0.20 69.93 0.47
C LEU A 2 1.27 70.92 0.04
N ILE A 3 1.87 70.73 -1.14
CA ILE A 3 2.10 71.80 -2.14
C ILE A 3 1.94 71.20 -3.55
N PHE A 4 0.88 71.63 -4.24
CA PHE A 4 0.70 71.59 -5.70
C PHE A 4 1.66 72.59 -6.37
N TRP A 5 2.12 72.37 -7.61
CA TRP A 5 1.78 73.24 -8.78
C TRP A 5 2.45 72.80 -10.10
N VAL A 6 1.78 73.14 -11.21
CA VAL A 6 2.14 72.97 -12.64
C VAL A 6 2.25 74.36 -13.28
N PRO A 7 3.02 74.53 -14.38
CA PRO A 7 2.45 75.09 -15.63
C PRO A 7 2.92 74.27 -16.87
N LEU A 8 2.09 73.95 -17.90
CA LEU A 8 1.50 74.79 -18.98
C LEU A 8 2.61 75.56 -19.76
N VAL A 9 2.83 75.57 -21.08
CA VAL A 9 2.00 75.52 -22.31
C VAL A 9 2.87 75.14 -23.54
N ALA A 10 2.23 74.42 -24.48
CA ALA A 10 2.32 74.29 -25.94
C ALA A 10 3.36 75.02 -26.84
N ALA A 11 3.72 74.36 -27.95
CA ALA A 11 3.72 74.94 -29.31
C ALA A 11 3.65 73.84 -30.39
N ALA A 12 2.91 74.14 -31.47
CA ALA A 12 2.49 73.24 -32.55
C ALA A 12 3.32 73.42 -33.85
N GLY A 13 3.14 72.47 -34.78
CA GLY A 13 3.55 72.52 -36.19
C GLY A 13 4.04 71.14 -36.65
N GLU A 14 3.64 70.53 -37.76
CA GLU A 14 2.87 70.93 -38.94
C GLU A 14 2.34 69.66 -39.63
N ASP A 15 1.35 69.87 -40.49
CA ASP A 15 0.60 68.92 -41.30
C ASP A 15 1.41 67.97 -42.20
N ALA A 16 0.93 66.73 -42.33
CA ALA A 16 0.97 65.99 -43.60
C ALA A 16 -0.19 64.99 -43.73
N LYS A 17 -0.98 65.19 -44.79
CA LYS A 17 -2.18 64.44 -45.19
C LYS A 17 -1.89 62.97 -45.57
N SER A 18 -2.84 62.10 -45.22
CA SER A 18 -2.94 60.65 -45.51
C SER A 18 -2.97 60.27 -47.01
N PRO A 19 -2.82 58.97 -47.36
CA PRO A 19 -4.03 58.16 -47.56
C PRO A 19 -3.93 56.71 -47.00
N PRO A 20 -5.06 55.99 -46.85
CA PRO A 20 -5.12 54.71 -46.16
C PRO A 20 -4.81 53.54 -47.10
N LYS A 21 -4.11 52.51 -46.61
CA LYS A 21 -4.04 51.21 -47.28
C LYS A 21 -4.59 50.10 -46.38
N LYS A 22 -5.54 49.40 -47.00
CA LYS A 22 -6.37 48.27 -46.58
C LYS A 22 -5.61 47.13 -45.90
N ASP A 23 -6.25 46.60 -44.86
CA ASP A 23 -6.42 45.18 -44.49
C ASP A 23 -5.32 44.20 -44.92
N GLN A 24 -4.47 43.83 -43.98
CA GLN A 24 -4.03 42.44 -43.82
C GLN A 24 -3.99 42.10 -42.31
N PRO A 25 -4.79 41.13 -41.83
CA PRO A 25 -4.59 40.61 -40.50
C PRO A 25 -3.26 39.83 -40.49
N TYR A 26 -2.31 40.28 -39.67
CA TYR A 26 -1.18 39.46 -39.26
C TYR A 26 -1.74 38.28 -38.46
N SER A 27 -2.07 37.21 -39.16
CA SER A 27 -2.28 35.89 -38.60
C SER A 27 -0.91 35.35 -38.19
N ILE A 28 -0.39 35.82 -37.06
CA ILE A 28 0.72 35.13 -36.39
C ILE A 28 0.08 33.90 -35.76
N SER A 29 0.04 32.83 -36.55
CA SER A 29 -0.13 31.47 -36.05
C SER A 29 0.77 31.30 -34.82
N GLU A 30 0.17 31.01 -33.67
CA GLU A 30 0.87 30.48 -32.50
C GLU A 30 1.51 29.16 -32.91
N GLY A 31 2.70 29.25 -33.51
CA GLY A 31 3.57 28.12 -33.78
C GLY A 31 3.97 27.55 -32.44
N THR A 32 3.21 26.58 -31.96
CA THR A 32 3.58 25.72 -30.84
C THR A 32 4.82 24.95 -31.31
N THR A 33 5.99 25.53 -31.10
CA THR A 33 7.26 24.89 -31.39
C THR A 33 7.40 23.75 -30.39
N SER A 34 6.89 22.57 -30.73
CA SER A 34 7.10 21.36 -29.95
C SER A 34 8.58 21.02 -30.05
N PHE A 35 9.34 21.37 -29.01
CA PHE A 35 10.71 20.91 -28.89
C PHE A 35 10.71 19.38 -28.95
N PRO A 36 11.54 18.74 -29.81
CA PRO A 36 11.50 17.29 -30.03
C PRO A 36 11.57 16.49 -28.73
N GLY A 37 12.38 16.93 -27.77
CA GLY A 37 12.50 16.27 -26.45
C GLY A 37 11.22 16.27 -25.61
N VAL A 38 10.34 17.28 -25.75
CA VAL A 38 9.07 17.34 -25.00
C VAL A 38 8.05 16.33 -25.56
N ALA A 39 7.97 16.19 -26.88
CA ALA A 39 7.11 15.20 -27.52
C ALA A 39 7.55 13.77 -27.16
N VAL A 40 8.86 13.50 -27.21
CA VAL A 40 9.42 12.19 -26.83
C VAL A 40 9.22 11.90 -25.34
N ALA A 41 9.35 12.90 -24.46
CA ALA A 41 9.08 12.73 -23.03
C ALA A 41 7.62 12.32 -22.74
N ARG A 42 6.67 12.92 -23.45
CA ARG A 42 5.24 12.60 -23.31
C ARG A 42 4.93 11.19 -23.84
N GLU A 43 5.55 10.80 -24.94
CA GLU A 43 5.39 9.43 -25.47
C GLU A 43 6.00 8.40 -24.52
N ALA A 44 7.18 8.67 -23.94
CA ALA A 44 7.76 7.80 -22.91
C ALA A 44 6.84 7.67 -21.68
N LEU A 45 6.21 8.76 -21.24
CA LEU A 45 5.21 8.70 -20.16
C LEU A 45 4.00 7.83 -20.54
N ARG A 46 3.52 7.93 -21.79
CA ARG A 46 2.41 7.10 -22.29
C ARG A 46 2.78 5.62 -22.28
N GLN A 47 3.97 5.28 -22.80
CA GLN A 47 4.50 3.92 -22.81
C GLN A 47 4.66 3.37 -21.39
N ALA A 48 5.15 4.18 -20.44
CA ALA A 48 5.24 3.78 -19.04
C ALA A 48 3.87 3.37 -18.46
N GLN A 49 2.83 4.17 -18.73
CA GLN A 49 1.47 3.90 -18.27
C GLN A 49 0.85 2.66 -18.92
N ASP A 50 1.15 2.40 -20.18
CA ASP A 50 0.66 1.21 -20.88
C ASP A 50 1.36 -0.06 -20.39
N HIS A 51 2.68 -0.02 -20.16
CA HIS A 51 3.39 -1.11 -19.49
C HIS A 51 2.90 -1.35 -18.06
N GLU A 52 2.60 -0.29 -17.31
CA GLU A 52 2.00 -0.39 -15.98
C GLU A 52 0.63 -1.10 -16.03
N LYS A 53 -0.21 -0.78 -17.03
CA LYS A 53 -1.50 -1.47 -17.23
C LYS A 53 -1.36 -2.95 -17.52
N ASN A 54 -0.31 -3.32 -18.24
CA ASN A 54 -0.02 -4.69 -18.63
C ASN A 54 0.81 -5.47 -17.60
N ASN A 55 1.00 -4.94 -16.38
CA ASN A 55 1.85 -5.52 -15.33
C ASN A 55 3.33 -5.73 -15.73
N ALA A 56 3.80 -5.03 -16.78
CA ALA A 56 5.20 -5.03 -17.19
C ALA A 56 6.00 -4.02 -16.35
N PHE A 57 6.10 -4.27 -15.04
CA PHE A 57 6.53 -3.27 -14.06
C PHE A 57 7.97 -2.77 -14.28
N GLN A 58 8.90 -3.64 -14.70
CA GLN A 58 10.28 -3.23 -14.98
C GLN A 58 10.36 -2.30 -16.20
N SER A 59 9.68 -2.65 -17.30
CA SER A 59 9.57 -1.80 -18.49
C SER A 59 8.93 -0.45 -18.14
N ALA A 60 7.83 -0.46 -17.37
CA ALA A 60 7.19 0.76 -16.91
C ALA A 60 8.16 1.66 -16.11
N ARG A 61 8.97 1.07 -15.22
CA ARG A 61 9.96 1.78 -14.41
C ARG A 61 11.01 2.49 -15.28
N ILE A 62 11.53 1.80 -16.30
CA ILE A 62 12.48 2.35 -17.28
C ILE A 62 11.86 3.54 -18.03
N TYR A 63 10.65 3.39 -18.56
CA TYR A 63 9.99 4.45 -19.32
C TYR A 63 9.61 5.66 -18.44
N TYR A 64 9.24 5.44 -17.17
CA TYR A 64 9.03 6.54 -16.24
C TYR A 64 10.34 7.32 -15.98
N GLN A 65 11.46 6.63 -15.78
CA GLN A 65 12.77 7.28 -15.63
C GLN A 65 13.17 8.06 -16.88
N GLN A 66 12.96 7.48 -18.06
CA GLN A 66 13.21 8.13 -19.35
C GLN A 66 12.35 9.39 -19.52
N ALA A 67 11.05 9.32 -19.20
CA ALA A 67 10.16 10.48 -19.25
C ALA A 67 10.61 11.62 -18.32
N ILE A 68 11.08 11.29 -17.12
CA ILE A 68 11.64 12.27 -16.16
C ILE A 68 12.89 12.95 -16.74
N GLN A 69 13.80 12.17 -17.32
CA GLN A 69 15.05 12.66 -17.90
C GLN A 69 14.79 13.57 -19.11
N LEU A 70 13.96 13.13 -20.06
CA LEU A 70 13.67 13.85 -21.30
C LEU A 70 12.84 15.13 -21.07
N ALA A 71 11.93 15.12 -20.09
CA ALA A 71 11.13 16.29 -19.76
C ALA A 71 12.00 17.45 -19.21
N GLY A 72 13.07 17.13 -18.46
CA GLY A 72 13.98 18.11 -17.88
C GLY A 72 13.26 19.20 -17.07
N SER A 73 13.72 20.44 -17.18
CA SER A 73 13.02 21.63 -16.65
C SER A 73 11.93 22.16 -17.59
N ARG A 74 11.87 21.66 -18.83
CA ARG A 74 11.06 22.23 -19.91
C ARG A 74 9.62 21.74 -19.91
N ASP A 75 9.37 20.50 -19.48
CA ASP A 75 8.01 19.95 -19.30
C ASP A 75 7.76 19.51 -17.85
N GLN A 76 7.49 20.48 -16.99
CA GLN A 76 7.22 20.25 -15.59
C GLN A 76 6.01 19.33 -15.37
N LYS A 77 4.98 19.42 -16.21
CA LYS A 77 3.77 18.60 -16.09
C LYS A 77 4.10 17.13 -16.33
N THR A 78 4.81 16.82 -17.41
CA THR A 78 5.24 15.45 -17.72
C THR A 78 6.18 14.92 -16.64
N ARG A 79 7.14 15.73 -16.18
CA ARG A 79 8.07 15.34 -15.11
C ARG A 79 7.36 15.00 -13.80
N VAL A 80 6.42 15.83 -13.36
CA VAL A 80 5.63 15.60 -12.14
C VAL A 80 4.75 14.36 -12.28
N ALA A 81 4.10 14.19 -13.44
CA ALA A 81 3.27 13.01 -13.71
C ALA A 81 4.10 11.71 -13.72
N ALA A 82 5.28 11.73 -14.35
CA ALA A 82 6.18 10.59 -14.40
C ALA A 82 6.75 10.23 -13.01
N ARG A 83 7.15 11.22 -12.20
CA ARG A 83 7.54 10.99 -10.79
C ARG A 83 6.40 10.39 -9.97
N ARG A 84 5.19 10.94 -10.08
CA ARG A 84 4.01 10.37 -9.40
C ARG A 84 3.73 8.93 -9.85
N GLY A 85 3.96 8.62 -11.12
CA GLY A 85 3.87 7.27 -11.66
C GLY A 85 4.90 6.34 -11.01
N LEU A 86 6.17 6.71 -11.10
CA LEU A 86 7.32 5.93 -10.63
C LEU A 86 7.32 5.71 -9.12
N ASP A 87 7.10 6.77 -8.35
CA ASP A 87 7.37 6.78 -6.92
C ASP A 87 6.16 6.31 -6.09
N TYR A 88 4.97 6.25 -6.70
CA TYR A 88 3.73 6.00 -5.96
C TYR A 88 2.77 5.05 -6.68
N LYS A 89 2.33 5.37 -7.90
CA LYS A 89 1.32 4.53 -8.59
C LYS A 89 1.84 3.14 -8.94
N LEU A 90 3.02 3.09 -9.55
CA LEU A 90 3.66 1.86 -9.99
C LEU A 90 3.92 0.94 -8.79
N PRO A 91 4.51 1.40 -7.66
CA PRO A 91 4.68 0.57 -6.48
C PRO A 91 3.38 0.00 -5.93
N LEU A 92 2.32 0.82 -5.78
CA LEU A 92 1.03 0.34 -5.30
C LEU A 92 0.44 -0.76 -6.20
N ARG A 93 0.57 -0.61 -7.51
CA ARG A 93 0.05 -1.59 -8.47
C ARG A 93 0.85 -2.88 -8.44
N GLU A 94 2.18 -2.77 -8.41
CA GLU A 94 3.07 -3.93 -8.31
C GLU A 94 2.84 -4.70 -7.01
N ALA A 95 2.69 -4.00 -5.87
CA ALA A 95 2.35 -4.62 -4.60
C ALA A 95 1.03 -5.39 -4.68
N ARG A 96 -0.04 -4.80 -5.23
CA ARG A 96 -1.33 -5.47 -5.40
C ARG A 96 -1.23 -6.72 -6.30
N TRP A 97 -0.47 -6.63 -7.38
CA TRP A 97 -0.23 -7.77 -8.27
C TRP A 97 0.54 -8.89 -7.55
N ARG A 98 1.60 -8.56 -6.80
CA ARG A 98 2.36 -9.53 -5.98
C ARG A 98 1.49 -10.19 -4.92
N LEU A 99 0.62 -9.43 -4.26
CA LEU A 99 -0.38 -9.99 -3.33
C LEU A 99 -1.31 -10.98 -4.01
N GLY A 100 -1.80 -10.67 -5.22
CA GLY A 100 -2.60 -11.58 -6.03
C GLY A 100 -1.87 -12.87 -6.43
N LYS A 101 -0.54 -12.81 -6.57
CA LYS A 101 0.34 -13.98 -6.77
C LYS A 101 0.74 -14.69 -5.47
N GLY A 102 0.34 -14.15 -4.33
CA GLY A 102 0.67 -14.68 -3.01
C GLY A 102 2.05 -14.32 -2.48
N ASP A 103 2.82 -13.49 -3.18
CA ASP A 103 4.11 -12.94 -2.74
C ASP A 103 3.89 -11.80 -1.74
N ILE A 104 3.61 -12.17 -0.48
CA ILE A 104 3.39 -11.23 0.62
C ILE A 104 4.68 -10.47 0.96
N GLY A 105 5.82 -11.18 1.00
CA GLY A 105 7.10 -10.60 1.40
C GLY A 105 7.56 -9.53 0.40
N GLY A 106 7.50 -9.83 -0.90
CA GLY A 106 7.83 -8.87 -1.95
C GLY A 106 6.87 -7.69 -2.01
N ALA A 107 5.57 -7.91 -1.78
CA ALA A 107 4.62 -6.81 -1.66
C ALA A 107 4.93 -5.88 -0.48
N PHE A 108 5.26 -6.44 0.69
CA PHE A 108 5.57 -5.68 1.89
C PHE A 108 6.84 -4.82 1.71
N SER A 109 7.95 -5.43 1.27
CA SER A 109 9.22 -4.72 1.05
C SER A 109 9.07 -3.55 0.08
N LEU A 110 8.28 -3.75 -0.98
CA LEU A 110 8.04 -2.73 -1.98
C LEU A 110 7.19 -1.56 -1.44
N LEU A 111 6.24 -1.83 -0.55
CA LEU A 111 5.45 -0.79 0.11
C LEU A 111 6.26 -0.01 1.14
N GLU A 112 7.16 -0.66 1.88
CA GLU A 112 8.08 0.04 2.79
C GLU A 112 8.98 1.02 2.06
N GLN A 113 9.51 0.63 0.89
CA GLN A 113 10.25 1.54 0.02
C GLN A 113 9.38 2.71 -0.46
N ALA A 114 8.11 2.44 -0.83
CA ALA A 114 7.19 3.49 -1.24
C ALA A 114 6.87 4.48 -0.11
N VAL A 115 6.83 4.04 1.15
CA VAL A 115 6.70 4.93 2.32
C VAL A 115 7.89 5.90 2.40
N GLN A 116 9.11 5.41 2.26
CA GLN A 116 10.32 6.23 2.34
C GLN A 116 10.33 7.35 1.29
N VAL A 117 9.90 7.04 0.05
CA VAL A 117 9.90 8.02 -1.05
C VAL A 117 8.74 9.02 -0.94
N ASN A 118 7.63 8.67 -0.26
CA ASN A 118 6.42 9.51 -0.18
C ASN A 118 6.21 10.21 1.17
N GLN A 119 7.25 10.32 2.02
CA GLN A 119 7.15 10.96 3.35
C GLN A 119 6.52 12.37 3.31
N GLY A 120 6.77 13.15 2.26
CA GLY A 120 6.20 14.49 2.06
C GLY A 120 4.77 14.52 1.47
N HIS A 121 4.09 13.38 1.35
CA HIS A 121 2.79 13.28 0.70
C HIS A 121 1.75 12.53 1.55
N PRO A 122 1.11 13.20 2.54
CA PRO A 122 0.23 12.55 3.51
C PRO A 122 -0.85 11.65 2.90
N ARG A 123 -1.60 12.15 1.90
CA ARG A 123 -2.64 11.37 1.22
C ARG A 123 -2.12 10.10 0.55
N ARG A 124 -0.87 10.12 0.04
CA ARG A 124 -0.27 8.93 -0.58
C ARG A 124 0.15 7.92 0.48
N LEU A 125 0.67 8.40 1.61
CA LEU A 125 1.03 7.55 2.74
C LEU A 125 -0.19 6.85 3.33
N GLU A 126 -1.34 7.51 3.40
CA GLU A 126 -2.60 6.89 3.85
C GLU A 126 -2.92 5.65 3.00
N GLU A 127 -2.87 5.77 1.68
CA GLU A 127 -3.14 4.64 0.78
C GLU A 127 -2.08 3.53 0.85
N ILE A 128 -0.80 3.90 0.95
CA ILE A 128 0.29 2.94 1.10
C ILE A 128 0.14 2.18 2.43
N THR A 129 -0.14 2.89 3.52
CA THR A 129 -0.31 2.32 4.87
C THR A 129 -1.52 1.40 4.92
N ALA A 130 -2.65 1.81 4.33
CA ALA A 130 -3.82 0.94 4.24
C ALA A 130 -3.53 -0.37 3.49
N LEU A 131 -2.70 -0.32 2.44
CA LEU A 131 -2.29 -1.52 1.73
C LEU A 131 -1.32 -2.37 2.57
N ILE A 132 -0.40 -1.76 3.32
CA ILE A 132 0.49 -2.44 4.27
C ILE A 132 -0.33 -3.19 5.32
N ASP A 133 -1.36 -2.56 5.90
CA ASP A 133 -2.19 -3.19 6.92
C ASP A 133 -2.99 -4.36 6.36
N ARG A 134 -3.47 -4.23 5.11
CA ARG A 134 -4.06 -5.36 4.37
C ARG A 134 -3.06 -6.50 4.16
N VAL A 135 -1.81 -6.20 3.82
CA VAL A 135 -0.74 -7.23 3.67
C VAL A 135 -0.51 -7.95 4.99
N LYS A 136 -0.40 -7.21 6.10
CA LYS A 136 -0.22 -7.77 7.44
C LYS A 136 -1.39 -8.66 7.85
N SER A 137 -2.62 -8.22 7.61
CA SER A 137 -3.84 -8.99 7.90
C SER A 137 -3.86 -10.31 7.11
N LEU A 138 -3.59 -10.26 5.80
CA LEU A 138 -3.50 -11.48 4.96
C LEU A 138 -2.39 -12.43 5.42
N HIS A 139 -1.24 -11.89 5.83
CA HIS A 139 -0.15 -12.68 6.36
C HIS A 139 -0.54 -13.39 7.65
N PHE A 140 -1.14 -12.67 8.59
CA PHE A 140 -1.63 -13.20 9.85
C PHE A 140 -2.69 -14.28 9.64
N GLN A 141 -3.65 -14.06 8.74
CA GLN A 141 -4.67 -15.04 8.39
C GLN A 141 -4.04 -16.34 7.85
N ARG A 142 -3.12 -16.25 6.89
CA ARG A 142 -2.41 -17.44 6.36
C ARG A 142 -1.63 -18.19 7.43
N GLN A 143 -1.00 -17.48 8.37
CA GLN A 143 -0.31 -18.12 9.49
C GLN A 143 -1.30 -18.81 10.43
N SER A 144 -2.44 -18.18 10.72
CA SER A 144 -3.51 -18.77 11.52
C SER A 144 -4.07 -20.02 10.87
N ASP A 145 -4.34 -20.00 9.56
CA ASP A 145 -4.86 -21.16 8.83
C ASP A 145 -3.91 -22.36 8.89
N LYS A 146 -2.61 -22.13 8.60
CA LYS A 146 -1.57 -23.16 8.71
C LYS A 146 -1.42 -23.69 10.14
N ALA A 147 -1.49 -22.80 11.13
CA ALA A 147 -1.43 -23.21 12.53
C ALA A 147 -2.67 -24.02 12.93
N GLY A 148 -3.84 -23.70 12.36
CA GLY A 148 -5.11 -24.38 12.60
C GLY A 148 -5.09 -25.86 12.20
N GLU A 149 -4.37 -26.23 11.13
CA GLU A 149 -4.23 -27.63 10.68
C GLU A 149 -3.59 -28.53 11.74
N LEU A 150 -2.61 -28.02 12.49
CA LEU A 150 -1.88 -28.77 13.53
C LEU A 150 -2.30 -28.40 14.96
N LEU A 151 -3.27 -27.49 15.11
CA LEU A 151 -3.72 -26.98 16.41
C LEU A 151 -4.20 -28.11 17.31
N LEU A 152 -5.20 -28.87 16.87
CA LEU A 152 -5.83 -29.90 17.70
C LEU A 152 -4.86 -31.02 18.11
N PRO A 153 -4.03 -31.59 17.21
CA PRO A 153 -3.01 -32.56 17.61
C PRO A 153 -2.02 -32.01 18.64
N ARG A 154 -1.51 -30.78 18.47
CA ARG A 154 -0.55 -30.16 19.40
C ARG A 154 -1.17 -29.88 20.77
N VAL A 155 -2.42 -29.40 20.80
CA VAL A 155 -3.17 -29.19 22.06
C VAL A 155 -3.38 -30.52 22.77
N LYS A 156 -3.83 -31.56 22.05
CA LYS A 156 -3.99 -32.91 22.62
C LYS A 156 -2.68 -33.42 23.21
N GLN A 157 -1.57 -33.27 22.50
CA GLN A 157 -0.25 -33.71 22.97
C GLN A 157 0.16 -33.00 24.25
N ARG A 158 0.11 -31.66 24.31
CA ARG A 158 0.48 -30.91 25.51
C ARG A 158 -0.37 -31.26 26.73
N LEU A 159 -1.68 -31.45 26.53
CA LEU A 159 -2.58 -31.85 27.63
C LEU A 159 -2.36 -33.30 28.06
N ALA A 160 -2.01 -34.19 27.12
CA ALA A 160 -1.61 -35.56 27.45
C ALA A 160 -0.30 -35.59 28.26
N ASP A 161 0.69 -34.79 27.88
CA ASP A 161 1.96 -34.66 28.60
C ASP A 161 1.79 -34.03 29.98
N TYR A 162 0.83 -33.11 30.13
CA TYR A 162 0.42 -32.62 31.45
C TYR A 162 -0.15 -33.76 32.29
N ARG A 163 -1.16 -34.48 31.77
CA ARG A 163 -1.82 -35.60 32.50
C ARG A 163 -0.83 -36.70 32.88
N LYS A 164 0.14 -37.04 32.01
CA LYS A 164 1.18 -38.03 32.33
C LYS A 164 2.02 -37.64 33.55
N ARG A 165 2.24 -36.34 33.77
CA ARG A 165 3.04 -35.82 34.89
C ARG A 165 2.26 -35.64 36.17
N THR A 166 0.98 -35.29 36.09
CA THR A 166 0.15 -34.92 37.26
C THR A 166 -0.94 -35.94 37.61
N GLY A 167 -1.19 -36.92 36.73
CA GLY A 167 -2.27 -37.91 36.87
C GLY A 167 -3.65 -37.40 36.45
N HIS A 168 -3.81 -36.11 36.12
CA HIS A 168 -5.09 -35.52 35.76
C HIS A 168 -4.94 -34.40 34.72
N TYR A 169 -6.01 -34.06 33.99
CA TYR A 169 -6.02 -32.87 33.12
C TYR A 169 -6.01 -31.56 33.94
N PRO A 170 -5.58 -30.41 33.37
CA PRO A 170 -5.58 -29.14 34.09
C PRO A 170 -6.99 -28.79 34.60
N LEU A 171 -7.18 -28.69 35.91
CA LEU A 171 -8.51 -28.40 36.50
C LEU A 171 -8.73 -26.91 36.75
N THR A 172 -7.67 -26.11 36.72
CA THR A 172 -7.71 -24.67 36.97
C THR A 172 -7.20 -23.89 35.77
N VAL A 173 -7.64 -22.63 35.63
CA VAL A 173 -7.16 -21.71 34.59
C VAL A 173 -5.64 -21.51 34.68
N LYS A 174 -5.10 -21.42 35.90
CA LYS A 174 -3.65 -21.29 36.12
C LYS A 174 -2.89 -22.50 35.58
N ALA A 175 -3.37 -23.72 35.86
CA ALA A 175 -2.77 -24.94 35.34
C ALA A 175 -2.90 -25.05 33.82
N LEU A 176 -4.05 -24.63 33.27
CA LEU A 176 -4.28 -24.61 31.84
C LEU A 176 -3.31 -23.66 31.13
N ASN A 177 -3.16 -22.42 31.61
CA ASN A 177 -2.26 -21.43 31.04
C ASN A 177 -0.79 -21.85 31.14
N ALA A 178 -0.41 -22.61 32.18
CA ALA A 178 0.92 -23.20 32.29
C ALA A 178 1.16 -24.31 31.25
N ALA A 179 0.13 -25.11 30.93
CA ALA A 179 0.23 -26.17 29.92
C ALA A 179 0.13 -25.63 28.48
N LEU A 180 -0.69 -24.59 28.29
CA LEU A 180 -1.01 -23.98 27.00
C LEU A 180 -0.94 -22.44 27.12
N PRO A 181 0.25 -21.85 27.03
CA PRO A 181 0.42 -20.40 27.06
C PRO A 181 -0.20 -19.75 25.81
N ALA A 182 -0.93 -18.65 25.98
CA ALA A 182 -1.70 -17.98 24.92
C ALA A 182 -0.84 -17.30 23.85
N ASP A 183 0.40 -16.96 24.19
CA ASP A 183 1.39 -16.28 23.34
C ASP A 183 2.32 -17.27 22.61
N GLN A 184 2.22 -18.57 22.92
CA GLN A 184 3.09 -19.61 22.37
C GLN A 184 2.32 -20.61 21.52
N GLU A 185 3.04 -21.32 20.65
CA GLU A 185 2.47 -22.48 19.95
C GLU A 185 1.94 -23.50 20.97
N PRO A 186 0.73 -24.05 20.77
CA PRO A 186 -0.10 -23.94 19.57
C PRO A 186 -1.13 -22.79 19.57
N LEU A 187 -1.25 -22.01 20.65
CA LEU A 187 -2.29 -20.97 20.81
C LEU A 187 -1.89 -19.58 20.30
N LYS A 188 -0.69 -19.39 19.77
CA LYS A 188 -0.22 -18.10 19.26
C LYS A 188 -1.26 -17.36 18.41
N PHE A 189 -1.96 -18.09 17.52
CA PHE A 189 -2.99 -17.57 16.61
C PHE A 189 -4.44 -17.89 17.02
N HIS A 190 -4.66 -18.44 18.22
CA HIS A 190 -5.95 -18.98 18.64
C HIS A 190 -6.25 -18.67 20.11
N ASP A 191 -7.51 -18.48 20.46
CA ASP A 191 -7.96 -18.24 21.83
C ASP A 191 -8.74 -19.43 22.37
N ILE A 192 -8.50 -19.81 23.62
CA ILE A 192 -9.39 -20.73 24.34
C ILE A 192 -10.59 -19.91 24.84
N ILE A 193 -11.76 -20.13 24.25
CA ILE A 193 -13.01 -19.42 24.62
C ILE A 193 -13.90 -20.22 25.55
N GLY A 194 -13.57 -21.49 25.79
CA GLY A 194 -14.28 -22.34 26.73
C GLY A 194 -13.43 -23.54 27.11
N TYR A 195 -13.36 -23.85 28.40
CA TYR A 195 -12.66 -25.02 28.90
C TYR A 195 -13.34 -25.57 30.15
N LYS A 196 -13.60 -26.88 30.14
CA LYS A 196 -14.10 -27.63 31.28
C LYS A 196 -13.39 -28.97 31.33
N ALA A 197 -12.84 -29.31 32.49
CA ALA A 197 -12.13 -30.57 32.69
C ALA A 197 -12.59 -31.28 33.95
N THR A 198 -12.45 -32.60 33.92
CA THR A 198 -12.47 -33.51 35.06
C THR A 198 -11.08 -34.17 35.13
N PRO A 199 -10.79 -34.98 36.16
CA PRO A 199 -9.51 -35.67 36.21
C PRO A 199 -9.22 -36.55 34.98
N GLN A 200 -10.28 -37.09 34.35
CA GLN A 200 -10.17 -38.05 33.24
C GLN A 200 -10.61 -37.49 31.89
N ALA A 201 -11.28 -36.35 31.82
CA ALA A 201 -11.83 -35.84 30.57
C ALA A 201 -11.71 -34.32 30.47
N TYR A 202 -11.75 -33.79 29.25
CA TYR A 202 -11.91 -32.36 29.05
C TYR A 202 -12.69 -32.04 27.77
N ARG A 203 -13.33 -30.87 27.80
CA ARG A 203 -13.94 -30.19 26.67
C ARG A 203 -13.31 -28.82 26.54
N MET A 204 -12.87 -28.49 25.33
CA MET A 204 -12.26 -27.22 25.00
C MET A 204 -12.88 -26.65 23.71
N LEU A 205 -13.08 -25.34 23.71
CA LEU A 205 -13.47 -24.56 22.54
C LEU A 205 -12.34 -23.57 22.23
N ILE A 206 -11.86 -23.63 21.00
CA ILE A 206 -10.73 -22.82 20.52
C ILE A 206 -11.21 -21.99 19.33
N ARG A 207 -10.98 -20.68 19.34
CA ARG A 207 -11.37 -19.74 18.28
C ARG A 207 -10.13 -19.21 17.56
N SER A 208 -10.18 -19.02 16.25
CA SER A 208 -9.10 -18.31 15.55
C SER A 208 -9.12 -16.81 15.89
N LYS A 209 -7.93 -16.22 16.11
CA LYS A 209 -7.77 -14.77 16.26
C LYS A 209 -7.95 -14.03 14.93
N ALA A 210 -7.68 -14.71 13.80
CA ALA A 210 -7.81 -14.15 12.46
C ALA A 210 -9.24 -14.26 11.93
N ASP A 211 -9.96 -15.31 12.33
CA ASP A 211 -11.34 -15.57 11.95
C ASP A 211 -12.17 -15.96 13.20
N PRO A 212 -12.82 -14.99 13.86
CA PRO A 212 -13.57 -15.22 15.09
C PRO A 212 -14.78 -16.16 14.93
N GLU A 213 -15.29 -16.36 13.71
CA GLU A 213 -16.41 -17.26 13.45
C GLU A 213 -15.96 -18.72 13.43
N ARG A 214 -14.67 -18.96 13.15
CA ARG A 214 -14.09 -20.30 13.14
C ARG A 214 -13.79 -20.78 14.55
N ILE A 215 -14.71 -21.59 15.08
CA ILE A 215 -14.59 -22.24 16.39
C ILE A 215 -14.34 -23.75 16.21
N LEU A 216 -13.29 -24.23 16.83
CA LEU A 216 -12.93 -25.64 16.90
C LEU A 216 -13.32 -26.21 18.27
N SER A 217 -14.02 -27.34 18.27
CA SER A 217 -14.34 -28.07 19.50
C SER A 217 -13.43 -29.29 19.65
N LEU A 218 -12.88 -29.43 20.84
CA LEU A 218 -12.05 -30.57 21.23
C LEU A 218 -12.68 -31.22 22.45
N ASN A 219 -13.13 -32.46 22.28
CA ASN A 219 -13.68 -33.28 23.35
C ASN A 219 -12.81 -34.53 23.51
N VAL A 220 -12.29 -34.74 24.71
CA VAL A 220 -11.54 -35.94 25.06
C VAL A 220 -12.17 -36.52 26.32
N THR A 221 -12.70 -37.72 26.18
CA THR A 221 -13.24 -38.51 27.30
C THR A 221 -12.22 -39.58 27.67
N GLY A 222 -11.86 -39.68 28.95
CA GLY A 222 -10.93 -40.69 29.48
C GLY A 222 -11.54 -42.09 29.60
N LEU A 223 -12.35 -42.49 28.62
CA LEU A 223 -12.57 -43.91 28.35
C LEU A 223 -11.38 -44.37 27.51
N ILE A 224 -10.29 -44.71 28.19
CA ILE A 224 -9.23 -45.51 27.57
C ILE A 224 -9.53 -46.96 27.93
N GLN A 225 -9.69 -47.79 26.90
CA GLN A 225 -9.58 -49.25 26.93
C GLN A 225 -8.16 -49.66 27.30
#